data_AF-A0A145VRR3-F1
#
_entry.id   AF-A0A145VRR3-F1
#
_cell.length_a   1.000
_cell.length_b   1.000
_cell.length_c   1.000
_cell.angle_alpha   90.00
_cell.angle_beta   90.00
_cell.angle_gamma   90.00
#
_symmetry.space_group_name_H-M   'P 1'
#
loop_
_entity.id
_entity.type
_entity.pdbx_description
1 polymer ?
#
loop_
_entity_poly.entity_id
_entity_poly.type
_entity_poly.pdbx_seq_one_letter_code
_entity_poly.pdbx_strand_id
1 'polypeptide(L)'
;MRAIGQTRAGIVKMFICEGALIGLIGGLLGLSVGVLLVWGINQTGGILVPAPPGMSSGYTALIKLSSEACLYAFVTAWMASTLSSFYPAWLASRIDIIKALHYT
;
A
#
# COMPACT_ATOMS: atom_id res chain seq x y z
N MET A 1 6.21 -15.17 23.44
CA MET A 1 4.82 -15.62 23.21
C MET A 1 4.66 -17.09 22.81
N ARG A 2 5.72 -17.85 22.48
CA ARG A 2 5.64 -19.32 22.28
C ARG A 2 5.47 -20.15 23.57
N ALA A 3 5.39 -19.47 24.72
CA ALA A 3 5.19 -20.07 26.05
C ALA A 3 3.71 -20.37 26.38
N ILE A 4 2.74 -19.92 25.58
CA ILE A 4 1.29 -20.07 25.88
C ILE A 4 0.64 -21.23 25.08
N GLY A 5 1.42 -22.05 24.34
CA GLY A 5 0.88 -23.20 23.59
C GLY A 5 0.20 -22.84 22.25
N GLN A 6 0.48 -21.65 21.70
CA GLN A 6 0.00 -21.27 20.37
C GLN A 6 0.65 -22.13 19.27
N THR A 7 -0.18 -22.78 18.46
CA THR A 7 0.26 -23.61 17.32
C THR A 7 0.95 -22.75 16.27
N ARG A 8 1.88 -23.32 15.47
CA ARG A 8 2.58 -22.61 14.38
C ARG A 8 1.61 -21.91 13.42
N ALA A 9 0.41 -22.49 13.23
CA ALA A 9 -0.66 -21.91 12.42
C ALA A 9 -1.29 -20.64 13.04
N GLY A 10 -1.33 -20.54 14.38
CA GLY A 10 -1.83 -19.35 15.07
C GLY A 10 -0.96 -18.12 14.85
N ILE A 11 0.37 -18.30 14.92
CA ILE A 11 1.34 -17.22 14.69
C ILE A 11 1.26 -16.70 13.25
N VAL A 12 1.20 -17.60 12.27
CA VAL A 12 1.07 -17.22 10.84
C VAL A 12 -0.23 -16.46 10.58
N LYS A 13 -1.36 -16.92 11.13
CA LYS A 13 -2.65 -16.21 11.00
C LYS A 13 -2.61 -14.81 11.60
N MET A 14 -1.98 -14.65 12.77
CA MET A 14 -1.87 -13.35 13.43
C MET A 14 -1.07 -12.36 12.58
N PHE A 15 0.08 -12.77 12.06
CA PHE A 15 0.90 -11.93 11.18
C PHE A 15 0.19 -11.56 9.87
N ILE A 16 -0.57 -12.48 9.28
CA ILE A 16 -1.37 -12.18 8.07
C ILE A 16 -2.46 -11.15 8.40
N CYS A 17 -3.18 -11.30 9.52
CA CYS A 17 -4.18 -10.31 9.94
C CYS A 17 -3.56 -8.94 10.19
N GLU A 18 -2.40 -8.88 10.83
CA GLU A 18 -1.71 -7.63 11.11
C GLU A 18 -1.23 -6.96 9.81
N GLY A 19 -0.64 -7.72 8.89
CA GLY A 19 -0.25 -7.26 7.56
C GLY A 19 -1.44 -6.78 6.73
N ALA A 20 -2.57 -7.49 6.78
CA ALA A 20 -3.80 -7.09 6.11
C ALA A 20 -4.37 -5.77 6.68
N LEU A 21 -4.35 -5.60 8.01
CA LEU A 21 -4.79 -4.37 8.68
C LEU A 21 -3.90 -3.18 8.34
N ILE A 22 -2.57 -3.35 8.44
CA ILE A 22 -1.60 -2.31 8.05
C ILE A 22 -1.77 -1.96 6.57
N GLY A 23 -1.97 -2.96 5.71
CA GLY A 23 -2.23 -2.76 4.30
C GLY A 23 -3.49 -1.96 4.03
N LEU A 24 -4.57 -2.23 4.76
CA LEU A 24 -5.85 -1.56 4.60
C LEU A 24 -5.73 -0.08 5.03
N ILE A 25 -5.08 0.18 6.17
CA ILE A 25 -4.81 1.53 6.66
C ILE A 25 -3.88 2.29 5.69
N GLY A 26 -2.79 1.65 5.25
CA GLY A 26 -1.85 2.24 4.30
C GLY A 26 -2.49 2.53 2.95
N GLY A 27 -3.35 1.65 2.45
CA GLY A 27 -4.11 1.84 1.22
C GLY A 27 -5.07 3.03 1.31
N LEU A 28 -5.80 3.17 2.42
CA LEU A 28 -6.71 4.30 2.66
C LEU A 28 -5.94 5.62 2.78
N LEU A 29 -4.82 5.63 3.49
CA LEU A 29 -3.94 6.79 3.60
C LEU A 29 -3.33 7.18 2.24
N GLY A 30 -2.85 6.20 1.47
CA GLY A 30 -2.33 6.42 0.13
C GLY A 30 -3.38 6.99 -0.82
N LEU A 31 -4.60 6.44 -0.78
CA LEU A 31 -5.72 6.93 -1.60
C LEU A 31 -6.09 8.37 -1.24
N SER A 32 -6.22 8.68 0.05
CA SER A 32 -6.56 10.03 0.52
C SER A 32 -5.48 11.05 0.17
N VAL A 33 -4.21 10.72 0.36
CA VAL A 33 -3.08 11.57 -0.05
C VAL A 33 -3.05 11.76 -1.57
N GLY A 34 -3.29 10.71 -2.35
CA GLY A 34 -3.36 10.77 -3.81
C GLY A 34 -4.50 11.69 -4.31
N VAL A 35 -5.69 11.58 -3.72
CA VAL A 35 -6.82 12.46 -4.03
C VAL A 35 -6.51 13.91 -3.66
N LEU A 36 -5.91 14.15 -2.49
CA LEU A 36 -5.50 15.49 -2.06
C LEU A 36 -4.45 16.10 -3.00
N LEU A 37 -3.49 15.30 -3.46
CA LEU A 37 -2.50 15.72 -4.45
C LEU A 37 -3.16 16.12 -5.77
N VAL A 38 -4.07 15.29 -6.30
CA VAL A 38 -4.79 15.60 -7.54
C VAL A 38 -5.63 16.87 -7.38
N TRP A 39 -6.31 17.02 -6.25
CA TRP A 39 -7.10 18.21 -5.95
C TRP A 39 -6.20 19.45 -5.88
N GLY A 40 -5.06 19.37 -5.19
CA GLY A 40 -4.07 20.46 -5.12
C GLY A 40 -3.52 20.85 -6.49
N ILE A 41 -3.15 19.88 -7.34
CA ILE A 41 -2.65 20.13 -8.70
C ILE A 41 -3.74 20.80 -9.55
N ASN A 42 -4.98 20.33 -9.47
CA ASN A 42 -6.08 20.94 -10.22
C ASN A 42 -6.37 22.38 -9.75
N GLN A 43 -6.24 22.68 -8.45
CA GLN A 43 -6.39 24.04 -7.92
C GLN A 43 -5.28 25.00 -8.37
N THR A 44 -4.07 24.50 -8.63
CA THR A 44 -2.96 25.32 -9.17
C THR A 44 -3.11 25.68 -10.66
N GLY A 45 -4.21 25.27 -11.30
CA GLY A 45 -4.46 25.53 -12.71
C GLY A 45 -4.05 24.38 -13.63
N GLY A 46 -3.89 23.15 -13.10
CA GLY A 46 -3.57 21.94 -13.85
C GLY A 46 -2.12 21.89 -14.36
N ILE A 47 -1.78 20.85 -15.11
CA ILE A 47 -0.47 20.75 -15.77
C ILE A 47 -0.59 21.46 -17.12
N LEU A 48 0.16 22.55 -17.30
CA LEU A 48 0.30 23.23 -18.59
C LEU A 48 1.03 22.29 -19.56
N VAL A 49 0.28 21.65 -20.46
CA VAL A 49 0.88 20.80 -21.49
C VAL A 49 1.15 21.67 -22.71
N PRO A 50 2.42 21.84 -23.14
CA PRO A 50 2.74 22.59 -24.34
C PRO A 50 2.10 21.94 -25.56
N ALA A 51 1.67 22.76 -26.52
CA ALA A 51 0.90 22.29 -27.67
C ALA A 51 1.68 21.24 -28.48
N PRO A 52 1.06 20.11 -28.85
CA PRO A 52 1.65 19.18 -29.81
C PRO A 52 1.91 19.89 -31.15
N PRO A 53 2.96 19.50 -31.90
CA PRO A 53 3.26 20.12 -33.20
C PRO A 53 2.06 19.94 -34.14
N GLY A 54 1.40 21.06 -34.50
CA GLY A 54 0.16 21.08 -35.30
C GLY A 54 -1.05 21.76 -34.64
N MET A 55 -0.98 22.13 -33.35
CA MET A 55 -1.99 22.94 -32.66
C MET A 55 -1.40 24.25 -32.11
N SER A 56 -2.17 25.34 -32.18
CA SER A 56 -1.74 26.71 -31.83
C SER A 56 -2.11 27.14 -30.40
N SER A 57 -2.63 26.23 -29.56
CA SER A 57 -2.95 26.51 -28.16
C SER A 57 -2.57 25.32 -27.28
N GLY A 58 -1.77 25.57 -26.25
CA GLY A 58 -1.51 24.61 -25.18
C GLY A 58 -2.80 24.36 -24.38
N TYR A 59 -3.00 23.14 -23.92
CA TYR A 59 -4.18 22.74 -23.16
C TYR A 59 -3.78 22.49 -21.70
N THR A 60 -4.65 22.91 -20.78
CA THR A 60 -4.52 22.61 -19.36
C THR A 60 -4.94 21.16 -19.10
N ALA A 61 -3.98 20.27 -18.88
CA ALA A 61 -4.28 18.90 -18.45
C ALA A 61 -4.78 18.91 -17.01
N LEU A 62 -6.10 18.76 -16.87
CA LEU A 62 -6.75 18.46 -15.60
C LEU A 62 -6.63 16.97 -15.34
N ILE A 63 -6.17 16.59 -14.15
CA ILE A 63 -6.11 15.18 -13.76
C ILE A 63 -7.54 14.75 -13.42
N LYS A 64 -8.13 13.93 -14.29
CA LYS A 64 -9.46 13.37 -14.09
C LYS A 64 -9.37 12.15 -13.17
N LEU A 65 -9.85 12.31 -11.95
CA LEU A 65 -10.02 11.21 -11.01
C LEU A 65 -11.15 10.29 -11.52
N SER A 66 -10.79 9.14 -12.08
CA SER A 66 -11.74 8.05 -12.35
C SER A 66 -11.88 7.19 -11.10
N SER A 67 -13.12 6.87 -10.72
CA SER A 67 -13.40 5.92 -9.63
C SER A 67 -12.76 4.56 -9.86
N GLU A 68 -12.63 4.14 -11.12
CA GLU A 68 -11.96 2.89 -11.50
C GLU A 68 -10.46 2.96 -11.21
N ALA A 69 -9.80 4.06 -11.56
CA ALA A 69 -8.37 4.25 -11.31
C ALA A 69 -8.06 4.26 -9.80
N CYS A 70 -8.92 4.90 -9.01
CA CYS A 70 -8.84 4.84 -7.54
C CYS A 70 -8.98 3.41 -7.00
N LEU A 71 -9.95 2.66 -7.51
CA LEU A 71 -10.16 1.27 -7.11
C LEU A 71 -8.94 0.41 -7.45
N TYR A 72 -8.42 0.52 -8.67
CA TYR A 72 -7.21 -0.19 -9.09
C TYR A 72 -6.00 0.16 -8.24
N ALA A 73 -5.76 1.45 -7.97
CA ALA A 73 -4.66 1.90 -7.12
C ALA A 73 -4.79 1.36 -5.69
N PHE A 74 -6.00 1.41 -5.10
CA PHE A 74 -6.25 0.88 -3.76
C PHE A 74 -6.01 -0.63 -3.70
N VAL A 75 -6.60 -1.38 -4.63
CA VAL A 75 -6.52 -2.85 -4.67
C VAL A 75 -5.08 -3.32 -4.90
N THR A 76 -4.35 -2.68 -5.81
CA THR A 76 -2.94 -3.01 -6.06
C THR A 76 -2.06 -2.69 -4.86
N ALA A 77 -2.26 -1.53 -4.19
CA ALA A 77 -1.52 -1.17 -2.98
C ALA A 77 -1.81 -2.14 -1.83
N TRP A 78 -3.08 -2.49 -1.61
CA TRP A 78 -3.48 -3.42 -0.55
C TRP A 78 -2.97 -4.84 -0.82
N MET A 79 -2.99 -5.30 -2.07
CA MET A 79 -2.39 -6.58 -2.45
C MET A 79 -0.86 -6.54 -2.26
N ALA A 80 -0.19 -5.48 -2.68
CA ALA A 80 1.25 -5.33 -2.54
C ALA A 80 1.70 -5.34 -1.07
N SER A 81 1.00 -4.63 -0.18
CA SER A 81 1.30 -4.65 1.25
C SER A 81 1.06 -6.03 1.87
N THR A 82 -0.06 -6.68 1.50
CA THR A 82 -0.41 -8.01 2.02
C THR A 82 0.62 -9.06 1.58
N LEU A 83 1.03 -9.04 0.30
CA LEU A 83 2.11 -9.90 -0.21
C LEU A 83 3.45 -9.58 0.46
N SER A 84 3.76 -8.29 0.65
CA SER A 84 4.99 -7.86 1.32
C SER A 84 5.03 -8.30 2.78
N SER A 85 3.89 -8.41 3.47
CA SER A 85 3.82 -8.97 4.84
C SER A 85 3.89 -10.49 4.86
N PHE A 86 3.58 -11.16 3.75
CA PHE A 86 3.62 -12.62 3.64
C PHE A 86 5.05 -13.17 3.69
N TYR A 87 6.00 -12.49 3.04
CA TYR A 87 7.43 -12.86 3.04
C TYR A 87 8.07 -12.86 4.45
N PRO A 88 7.98 -11.78 5.26
CA PRO A 88 8.49 -11.78 6.62
C PRO A 88 7.66 -12.67 7.55
N ALA A 89 6.35 -12.83 7.34
CA ALA A 89 5.54 -13.78 8.13
C ALA A 89 6.00 -15.23 7.93
N TRP A 90 6.31 -15.61 6.70
CA TRP A 90 6.87 -16.92 6.38
C TRP A 90 8.26 -17.10 6.98
N LEU A 91 9.12 -16.09 6.86
CA LEU A 91 10.45 -16.09 7.46
C LEU A 91 10.39 -16.20 8.98
N ALA A 92 9.55 -15.41 9.65
CA ALA A 92 9.34 -15.42 11.10
C ALA A 92 8.77 -16.75 11.61
N SER A 93 7.93 -17.42 10.83
CA SER A 93 7.42 -18.75 11.17
C SER A 93 8.52 -19.83 11.18
N ARG A 94 9.60 -19.63 10.41
CA ARG A 94 10.76 -20.52 10.30
C ARG A 94 11.92 -20.15 11.22
N ILE A 95 11.87 -19.01 11.92
CA ILE A 95 12.85 -18.71 12.97
C ILE A 95 12.59 -19.66 14.13
N ASP A 96 13.48 -20.64 14.29
CA ASP A 96 13.48 -21.54 15.43
C ASP A 96 13.68 -20.74 16.72
N ILE A 97 12.66 -20.75 17.58
CA ILE A 97 12.65 -20.15 18.93
C ILE A 97 13.86 -20.53 19.78
N ILE A 98 14.55 -21.63 19.44
CA ILE A 98 15.71 -22.12 20.15
C ILE A 98 16.85 -21.08 20.17
N LYS A 99 16.99 -20.21 19.16
CA LYS A 99 18.00 -19.12 19.19
C LYS A 99 17.61 -17.90 20.03
N ALA A 100 16.34 -17.74 20.40
CA ALA A 100 15.90 -16.60 21.21
C ALA A 100 16.25 -16.76 22.70
N LEU A 101 16.66 -17.95 23.15
CA LEU A 101 17.08 -18.20 24.54
C LEU A 101 18.59 -18.05 24.79
N HIS A 102 19.42 -17.97 23.75
CA HIS A 102 20.89 -17.93 23.90
C HIS A 102 21.48 -16.51 24.01
N TYR A 103 20.64 -15.48 24.05
CA TYR A 103 21.05 -14.13 24.44
C TYR A 103 20.50 -13.84 25.84
N THR A 104 21.13 -14.44 26.86
CA THR A 104 21.15 -13.93 28.23
C THR A 104 22.61 -13.80 28.63
#